data_AF-A0A4P6RGT2-F1
#
_entry.id   AF-A0A4P6RGT2-F1
#
_cell.length_a   1.000
_cell.length_b   1.000
_cell.length_c   1.000
_cell.angle_alpha   90.00
_cell.angle_beta   90.00
_cell.angle_gamma   90.00
#
_symmetry.space_group_name_H-M   'P 1'
#
loop_
_entity.id
_entity.type
_entity.pdbx_description
1 polymer ?
#
loop_
_entity_poly.entity_id
_entity_poly.type
_entity_poly.pdbx_seq_one_letter_code
_entity_poly.pdbx_strand_id
1 'polypeptide(L)' 'MKKELGKWLMDIAKYITTAVVLTSIFGEVEQQWIIYAGGTLAVALSLGWGLYLVRDKKEGV' A
#
# COMPACT_ATOMS: atom_id res chain seq x y z
N MET A 1 -10.67 16.41 -1.35
CA MET A 1 -10.90 15.22 -2.20
C MET A 1 -9.62 14.50 -2.66
N LYS A 2 -8.79 15.00 -3.61
CA LYS A 2 -7.62 14.23 -4.11
C LYS A 2 -6.60 13.85 -3.01
N LYS A 3 -6.30 14.78 -2.10
CA LYS A 3 -5.43 14.53 -0.94
C LYS A 3 -6.04 13.55 0.07
N GLU A 4 -7.35 13.56 0.25
CA GLU A 4 -8.04 12.62 1.16
C GLU A 4 -8.01 11.21 0.59
N LEU A 5 -8.22 11.06 -0.72
CA LEU A 5 -8.09 9.79 -1.42
C LEU A 5 -6.64 9.28 -1.32
N GLY A 6 -5.66 10.15 -1.47
CA GLY A 6 -4.27 9.79 -1.31
C GLY A 6 -3.92 9.36 0.13
N LYS A 7 -4.43 10.05 1.15
CA LYS A 7 -4.30 9.62 2.57
C LYS A 7 -4.98 8.28 2.81
N TRP A 8 -6.16 8.07 2.24
CA TRP A 8 -6.90 6.81 2.33
C TRP A 8 -6.13 5.64 1.70
N LEU A 9 -5.49 5.86 0.54
CA LEU A 9 -4.60 4.87 -0.08
C LEU A 9 -3.37 4.54 0.77
N MET A 10 -2.81 5.53 1.48
CA MET A 10 -1.72 5.28 2.42
C MET A 10 -2.18 4.44 3.62
N ASP A 11 -3.42 4.60 4.10
CA ASP A 11 -3.97 3.76 5.16
C ASP A 11 -4.26 2.33 4.67
N ILE A 12 -4.74 2.16 3.43
CA ILE A 12 -4.86 0.84 2.80
C ILE A 12 -3.52 0.12 2.75
N ALA A 13 -2.46 0.81 2.34
CA ALA A 13 -1.13 0.21 2.28
C ALA A 13 -0.68 -0.35 3.63
N LYS A 14 -0.98 0.35 4.74
CA LYS A 14 -0.69 -0.15 6.09
C LYS A 14 -1.48 -1.43 6.38
N TYR A 15 -2.78 -1.47 6.07
CA TYR A 15 -3.60 -2.66 6.31
C TYR A 15 -3.14 -3.87 5.49
N ILE A 16 -2.78 -3.66 4.23
CA ILE A 16 -2.21 -4.73 3.38
C ILE A 16 -0.90 -5.22 3.99
N THR A 17 -0.02 -4.31 4.44
CA THR A 17 1.24 -4.70 5.10
C THR A 17 0.97 -5.55 6.33
N THR A 18 0.03 -5.14 7.19
CA THR A 18 -0.36 -5.92 8.37
C THR A 18 -0.89 -7.30 7.98
N ALA A 19 -1.74 -7.40 6.96
CA ALA A 19 -2.25 -8.69 6.49
C ALA A 19 -1.12 -9.60 5.99
N VAL A 20 -0.17 -9.06 5.21
CA VAL A 20 1.00 -9.81 4.73
C VAL A 20 1.86 -10.31 5.89
N VAL A 21 2.11 -9.49 6.90
CA VAL A 21 2.88 -9.87 8.10
C VAL A 21 2.13 -10.92 8.93
N LEU A 22 0.83 -10.76 9.12
CA LEU A 22 0.04 -11.77 9.83
C LEU A 22 0.06 -13.11 9.09
N THR A 23 -0.09 -13.09 7.76
CA THR A 23 0.02 -14.31 6.96
C THR A 23 1.44 -14.88 6.95
N SER A 24 2.48 -14.06 7.11
CA SER A 24 3.86 -14.56 7.21
C SER A 24 4.11 -15.30 8.53
N ILE A 25 3.46 -14.87 9.61
CA ILE A 25 3.62 -15.46 10.95
C ILE A 25 2.69 -16.65 11.16
N PHE A 26 1.44 -16.55 10.70
CA PHE A 26 0.38 -17.53 11.00
C PHE A 26 -0.09 -18.35 9.79
N GLY A 27 0.32 -18.00 8.57
CA GLY A 27 -0.21 -18.62 7.36
C GLY A 27 0.67 -19.76 6.86
N GLU A 28 0.28 -21.00 7.13
CA GLU A 28 0.73 -22.19 6.38
C GLU A 28 0.02 -22.25 5.02
N VAL A 29 0.31 -21.29 4.14
CA VAL A 29 -0.25 -21.23 2.78
C VAL A 29 0.77 -21.81 1.81
N GLU A 30 0.40 -22.81 1.01
CA GLU A 30 1.31 -23.42 0.01
C GLU A 30 1.93 -22.39 -0.96
N GLN A 31 1.23 -21.28 -1.22
CA GLN A 31 1.64 -20.24 -2.15
C GLN A 31 2.02 -18.93 -1.45
N GLN A 32 2.74 -19.00 -0.32
CA GLN A 32 3.25 -17.81 0.40
C GLN A 32 3.98 -16.79 -0.50
N TRP A 33 4.71 -17.24 -1.52
CA TRP A 33 5.43 -16.36 -2.44
C TRP A 33 4.49 -15.41 -3.21
N ILE A 34 3.26 -15.85 -3.53
CA ILE A 34 2.24 -15.02 -4.21
C ILE A 34 1.77 -13.92 -3.27
N ILE A 35 1.64 -14.23 -1.98
CA ILE A 35 1.21 -13.27 -0.97
C ILE A 35 2.30 -12.21 -0.76
N TYR A 36 3.57 -12.60 -0.74
CA TYR A 36 4.67 -11.66 -0.65
C TYR A 36 4.81 -10.80 -1.92
N ALA A 37 4.79 -11.41 -3.11
CA ALA A 37 4.92 -10.67 -4.36
C ALA A 37 3.71 -9.76 -4.62
N GLY A 38 2.49 -10.29 -4.49
CA GLY A 38 1.24 -9.55 -4.67
C GLY A 38 1.04 -8.48 -3.60
N GLY A 39 1.33 -8.80 -2.33
CA GLY A 39 1.28 -7.86 -1.22
C GLY A 39 2.25 -6.71 -1.38
N THR A 40 3.51 -7.00 -1.75
CA THR A 40 4.53 -5.97 -2.00
C THR A 40 4.14 -5.07 -3.17
N LEU A 41 3.63 -5.64 -4.28
CA LEU A 41 3.12 -4.86 -5.41
C LEU A 41 1.94 -3.97 -5.02
N ALA A 42 0.97 -4.51 -4.28
CA ALA A 42 -0.21 -3.77 -3.85
C ALA A 42 0.14 -2.61 -2.91
N VAL A 43 1.08 -2.83 -1.98
CA VAL A 43 1.61 -1.77 -1.09
C VAL A 43 2.36 -0.72 -1.91
N ALA A 44 3.24 -1.11 -2.82
CA ALA A 44 4.00 -0.18 -3.66
C ALA A 44 3.08 0.69 -4.53
N LEU A 45 2.06 0.10 -5.14
CA LEU A 45 1.06 0.83 -5.93
C LEU A 45 0.22 1.77 -5.06
N SER A 46 -0.28 1.28 -3.92
CA SER A 46 -1.11 2.10 -3.02
C SER A 46 -0.34 3.28 -2.44
N LEU A 47 0.91 3.07 -2.01
CA LEU A 47 1.77 4.15 -1.53
C LEU A 47 2.20 5.08 -2.66
N GLY A 48 2.60 4.55 -3.82
CA GLY A 48 3.01 5.37 -4.95
C GLY A 48 1.90 6.29 -5.42
N TRP A 49 0.69 5.75 -5.57
CA TRP A 49 -0.49 6.51 -5.98
C TRP A 49 -0.99 7.43 -4.86
N GLY A 50 -0.95 6.97 -3.61
CA GLY A 50 -1.32 7.75 -2.42
C GLY A 50 -0.44 8.98 -2.25
N LEU A 51 0.89 8.81 -2.34
CA LEU A 51 1.86 9.91 -2.28
C LEU A 51 1.74 10.84 -3.49
N TYR A 52 1.53 10.30 -4.70
CA TYR A 52 1.31 11.11 -5.89
C TYR A 52 0.07 12.02 -5.76
N LEU A 53 -1.02 11.51 -5.18
CA LEU A 53 -2.25 12.26 -4.92
C LEU A 53 -2.16 13.26 -3.77
N VAL A 54 -1.36 12.94 -2.74
CA VAL A 54 -1.13 13.85 -1.59
C VAL A 54 -0.14 14.95 -1.94
N ARG A 55 0.81 14.68 -2.84
CA ARG A 55 1.83 15.64 -3.27
C ARG A 55 1.16 16.88 -3.82
N ASP A 56 1.25 17.97 -3.05
CA ASP A 56 0.99 19.29 -3.58
C ASP A 56 1.96 19.53 -4.75
N LYS A 57 1.42 19.76 -5.94
CA LYS A 57 2.13 20.64 -6.86
C LYS A 57 2.23 21.96 -6.12
N LYS A 58 3.40 22.31 -5.60
CA LYS A 58 3.78 23.73 -5.52
C LYS A 58 3.65 24.25 -6.94
N GLU A 59 2.51 24.85 -7.24
CA GLU A 59 2.41 25.80 -8.33
C GLU A 59 3.35 26.95 -7.97
N GLY A 60 4.30 27.25 -8.86
CA GLY A 60 5.05 28.50 -8.84
C GLY A 60 6.32 28.51 -8.00
N VAL A 61 7.45 28.57 -8.71
CA VAL A 61 8.45 29.63 -8.49
C VAL A 61 7.75 30.98 -8.69
#